data_AF-A0A416VU50-F1
#
_entry.id   AF-A0A416VU50-F1
#
_cell.length_a   1.000
_cell.length_b   1.000
_cell.length_c   1.000
_cell.angle_alpha   90.00
_cell.angle_beta   90.00
_cell.angle_gamma   90.00
#
_symmetry.space_group_name_H-M   'P 1'
#
loop_
_entity.id
_entity.type
_entity.pdbx_description
1 polymer ?
#
loop_
_entity_poly.entity_id
_entity_poly.type
_entity_poly.pdbx_seq_one_letter_code
_entity_poly.pdbx_strand_id
1 'polypeptide(L)'
;MSSTRETVKIPPTEKQIESREALHVSVSFANNFFMVCDALVPAWDLLGLLLQKERMAAFKKVNFPVFDPVTLGVDYFPDFIFCVGDLVPPRKVEVRRDGWTLFIDWTIPAREYGLSRPDDKLIVGYFYASRPDAPHLLTRISFTRDECHAEVKIPARKFPVTEGLHVYIMFRSHDWSAYSNSRYGGLVYGA
;
A
#
# COMPACT_ATOMS: atom_id res chain seq x y z
N MET A 1 9.82 -50.03 -25.96
CA MET A 1 8.78 -50.18 -24.91
C MET A 1 8.42 -48.79 -24.40
N SER A 2 7.24 -48.30 -24.75
CA SER A 2 6.75 -46.99 -24.28
C SER A 2 6.20 -47.19 -22.86
N SER A 3 6.85 -46.59 -21.86
CA SER A 3 6.32 -46.55 -20.49
C SER A 3 5.31 -45.41 -20.42
N THR A 4 4.04 -45.73 -20.59
CA THR A 4 2.94 -44.81 -20.30
C THR A 4 2.80 -44.75 -18.77
N ARG A 5 3.50 -43.80 -18.13
CA ARG A 5 3.20 -43.47 -16.73
C ARG A 5 1.80 -42.85 -16.69
N GLU A 6 0.82 -43.60 -16.20
CA GLU A 6 -0.45 -43.04 -15.79
C GLU A 6 -0.18 -42.01 -14.69
N THR A 7 -0.32 -40.73 -15.02
CA THR A 7 -0.36 -39.67 -14.01
C THR A 7 -1.65 -39.80 -13.22
N VAL A 8 -1.59 -40.52 -12.10
CA VAL A 8 -2.64 -40.51 -11.08
C VAL A 8 -2.79 -39.06 -10.60
N LYS A 9 -3.91 -38.42 -10.95
CA LYS A 9 -4.24 -37.08 -10.44
C LYS A 9 -4.62 -37.20 -8.97
N ILE A 10 -3.65 -37.01 -8.09
CA ILE A 10 -3.88 -36.91 -6.65
C ILE A 10 -4.69 -35.62 -6.42
N PRO A 11 -5.85 -35.67 -5.74
CA PRO A 11 -6.62 -34.48 -5.41
C PRO A 11 -5.78 -33.56 -4.50
N PRO A 12 -5.95 -32.23 -4.62
CA PRO A 12 -5.19 -31.29 -3.81
C PRO A 12 -5.54 -31.45 -2.32
N THR A 13 -4.54 -31.24 -1.46
CA THR A 13 -4.75 -31.17 0.01
C THR A 13 -5.45 -29.87 0.39
N GLU A 14 -6.07 -29.81 1.57
CA GLU A 14 -6.69 -28.59 2.10
C GLU A 14 -5.73 -27.39 2.09
N LYS A 15 -4.50 -27.60 2.56
CA LYS A 15 -3.45 -26.56 2.53
C LYS A 15 -3.12 -26.10 1.11
N GLN A 16 -3.18 -27.01 0.12
CA GLN A 16 -2.99 -26.64 -1.28
C GLN A 16 -4.17 -25.84 -1.83
N ILE A 17 -5.39 -26.11 -1.37
CA ILE A 17 -6.58 -25.33 -1.74
C ILE A 17 -6.46 -23.92 -1.16
N GLU A 18 -6.22 -23.80 0.14
CA GLU A 18 -6.02 -22.53 0.85
C GLU A 18 -4.92 -21.68 0.18
N SER A 19 -3.76 -22.29 -0.12
CA SER A 19 -2.66 -21.60 -0.80
C SER A 19 -3.04 -21.11 -2.20
N ARG A 20 -3.89 -21.85 -2.92
CA ARG A 20 -4.36 -21.46 -4.26
C ARG A 20 -5.36 -20.32 -4.20
N GLU A 21 -6.23 -20.31 -3.20
CA GLU A 21 -7.19 -19.24 -2.95
C GLU A 21 -6.48 -17.95 -2.53
N ALA A 22 -5.54 -18.02 -1.59
CA ALA A 22 -4.69 -16.89 -1.21
C ALA A 22 -3.91 -16.33 -2.41
N LEU A 23 -3.37 -17.21 -3.26
CA LEU A 23 -2.72 -16.80 -4.51
C LEU A 23 -3.68 -16.08 -5.45
N HIS A 24 -4.89 -16.60 -5.64
CA HIS A 24 -5.92 -15.97 -6.47
C HIS A 24 -6.31 -14.58 -5.95
N VAL A 25 -6.54 -14.45 -4.64
CA VAL A 25 -6.83 -13.16 -3.99
C VAL A 25 -5.67 -12.19 -4.19
N SER A 26 -4.42 -12.62 -3.96
CA SER A 26 -3.24 -11.76 -4.11
C SER A 26 -3.06 -11.23 -5.54
N VAL A 27 -3.35 -12.05 -6.56
CA VAL A 27 -3.24 -11.65 -7.98
C VAL A 27 -4.35 -10.65 -8.34
N SER A 28 -5.59 -10.95 -7.96
CA SER A 28 -6.73 -10.06 -8.20
C SER A 28 -6.53 -8.71 -7.50
N PHE A 29 -6.10 -8.74 -6.24
CA PHE A 29 -5.80 -7.54 -5.47
C PHE A 29 -4.69 -6.72 -6.13
N ALA A 30 -3.57 -7.34 -6.49
CA ALA A 30 -2.44 -6.61 -7.05
C ALA A 30 -2.76 -5.98 -8.42
N ASN A 31 -3.58 -6.65 -9.25
CA ASN A 31 -4.10 -6.05 -10.47
C ASN A 31 -4.97 -4.81 -10.18
N ASN A 32 -5.89 -4.91 -9.22
CA ASN A 32 -6.70 -3.77 -8.79
C ASN A 32 -5.84 -2.63 -8.24
N PHE A 33 -4.86 -2.95 -7.38
CA PHE A 33 -3.93 -1.99 -6.80
C PHE A 33 -3.24 -1.15 -7.88
N PHE A 34 -2.65 -1.77 -8.90
CA PHE A 34 -1.96 -1.02 -9.97
C PHE A 34 -2.91 -0.29 -10.92
N MET A 35 -4.19 -0.67 -10.97
CA MET A 35 -5.21 0.05 -11.72
C MET A 35 -5.64 1.33 -10.99
N VAL A 36 -5.81 1.29 -9.67
CA VAL A 36 -6.34 2.41 -8.87
C VAL A 36 -5.27 3.26 -8.20
N CYS A 37 -4.06 2.72 -8.06
CA CYS A 37 -2.86 3.37 -7.51
C CYS A 37 -1.75 3.44 -8.58
N ASP A 38 -2.12 3.75 -9.82
CA ASP A 38 -1.25 3.79 -11.00
C ASP A 38 0.01 4.66 -10.81
N ALA A 39 -0.10 5.75 -10.05
CA ALA A 39 1.01 6.63 -9.72
C ALA A 39 2.15 5.94 -8.92
N LEU A 40 1.89 4.76 -8.34
CA LEU A 40 2.92 3.96 -7.66
C LEU A 40 3.54 2.88 -8.55
N VAL A 41 3.07 2.71 -9.79
CA VAL A 41 3.66 1.78 -10.76
C VAL A 41 5.18 1.98 -10.90
N PRO A 42 5.70 3.21 -11.06
CA PRO A 42 7.14 3.42 -11.18
C PRO A 42 7.93 2.97 -9.94
N ALA A 43 7.40 3.20 -8.73
CA ALA A 43 8.04 2.77 -7.49
C ALA A 43 8.20 1.24 -7.44
N TRP A 44 7.15 0.51 -7.85
CA TRP A 44 7.16 -0.94 -7.87
C TRP A 44 7.96 -1.53 -9.04
N ASP A 45 8.05 -0.83 -10.18
CA ASP A 45 8.94 -1.19 -11.28
C ASP A 45 10.41 -1.08 -10.84
N LEU A 46 10.78 0.00 -10.14
CA LEU A 46 12.13 0.18 -9.58
C LEU A 46 12.49 -0.93 -8.58
N LEU A 47 11.57 -1.28 -7.67
CA LEU A 47 11.78 -2.42 -6.78
C LEU A 47 11.90 -3.74 -7.56
N GLY A 48 11.11 -3.92 -8.60
CA GLY A 48 11.21 -5.05 -9.52
C GLY A 48 12.61 -5.20 -10.10
N LEU A 49 13.16 -4.10 -10.65
CA LEU A 49 14.52 -4.06 -11.18
C LEU A 49 15.56 -4.44 -10.11
N LEU A 50 15.45 -3.87 -8.90
CA LEU A 50 16.37 -4.20 -7.79
C LEU A 50 16.31 -5.68 -7.39
N LEU A 51 15.13 -6.27 -7.40
CA LEU A 51 14.91 -7.67 -7.05
C LEU A 51 15.09 -8.65 -8.21
N GLN A 52 15.40 -8.15 -9.41
CA GLN A 52 15.42 -8.91 -10.66
C GLN A 52 14.10 -9.68 -10.89
N LYS A 53 12.98 -8.96 -10.75
CA LYS A 53 11.61 -9.48 -10.86
C LYS A 53 10.73 -8.52 -11.62
N GLU A 54 9.71 -9.07 -12.27
CA GLU A 54 8.58 -8.27 -12.75
C GLU A 54 7.87 -7.56 -11.59
N ARG A 55 7.29 -6.39 -11.87
CA ARG A 55 6.55 -5.56 -10.90
C ARG A 55 5.60 -6.35 -10.01
N MET A 56 4.78 -7.18 -10.64
CA MET A 56 3.77 -8.00 -9.96
C MET A 56 4.40 -9.03 -9.01
N ALA A 57 5.56 -9.58 -9.38
CA ALA A 57 6.27 -10.53 -8.54
C ALA A 57 6.97 -9.84 -7.36
N ALA A 58 7.47 -8.62 -7.56
CA ALA A 58 8.01 -7.79 -6.47
C ALA A 58 6.91 -7.39 -5.48
N PHE A 59 5.76 -6.91 -5.97
CA PHE A 59 4.59 -6.59 -5.16
C PHE A 59 4.15 -7.76 -4.29
N LYS A 60 3.95 -8.94 -4.91
CA LYS A 60 3.58 -10.14 -4.16
C LYS A 60 4.65 -10.56 -3.16
N LYS A 61 5.94 -10.48 -3.51
CA LYS A 61 7.00 -10.82 -2.55
C LYS A 61 6.90 -9.99 -1.26
N VAL A 62 6.48 -8.72 -1.36
CA VAL A 62 6.33 -7.83 -0.20
C VAL A 62 5.00 -8.02 0.51
N ASN A 63 3.88 -8.06 -0.22
CA ASN A 63 2.54 -8.00 0.37
C ASN A 63 1.80 -9.35 0.47
N PHE A 64 2.33 -10.44 -0.09
CA PHE A 64 1.66 -11.75 -0.02
C PHE A 64 1.30 -12.22 1.39
N PRO A 65 2.13 -11.97 2.44
CA PRO A 65 1.82 -12.43 3.79
C PRO A 65 0.56 -11.83 4.42
N VAL A 66 0.04 -10.71 3.91
CA VAL A 66 -1.14 -10.03 4.47
C VAL A 66 -2.41 -10.26 3.65
N PHE A 67 -2.38 -11.14 2.65
CA PHE A 67 -3.57 -11.49 1.88
C PHE A 67 -4.22 -12.74 2.43
N ASP A 68 -5.51 -12.63 2.73
CA ASP A 68 -6.28 -13.69 3.36
C ASP A 68 -7.50 -14.07 2.50
N PRO A 69 -7.73 -15.38 2.26
CA PRO A 69 -8.87 -15.85 1.49
C PRO A 69 -10.23 -15.64 2.16
N VAL A 70 -10.30 -15.38 3.47
CA VAL A 70 -11.58 -15.13 4.18
C VAL A 70 -12.02 -13.68 4.01
N THR A 71 -11.11 -12.74 4.23
CA THR A 71 -11.35 -11.29 4.05
C THR A 71 -11.38 -10.87 2.58
N LEU A 72 -10.86 -11.71 1.69
CA LEU A 72 -10.69 -11.44 0.26
C LEU A 72 -9.89 -10.15 -0.01
N GLY A 73 -8.95 -9.83 0.87
CA GLY A 73 -8.15 -8.61 0.82
C GLY A 73 -7.03 -8.62 1.85
N VAL A 74 -6.69 -7.44 2.36
CA VAL A 74 -5.69 -7.27 3.42
C VAL A 74 -6.29 -7.67 4.78
N ASP A 75 -5.68 -8.63 5.48
CA ASP A 75 -6.09 -9.04 6.84
C ASP A 75 -5.39 -8.25 7.95
N TYR A 76 -4.15 -7.85 7.72
CA TYR A 76 -3.33 -7.13 8.68
C TYR A 76 -2.70 -5.88 8.06
N PHE A 77 -3.48 -4.80 8.07
CA PHE A 77 -3.13 -3.50 7.51
C PHE A 77 -1.77 -2.93 7.95
N PRO A 78 -1.35 -3.02 9.23
CA PRO A 78 -0.05 -2.46 9.63
C PRO A 78 1.15 -2.98 8.84
N ASP A 79 1.06 -4.21 8.32
CA ASP A 79 2.13 -4.86 7.56
C ASP A 79 1.99 -4.68 6.04
N PHE A 80 0.86 -4.15 5.56
CA PHE A 80 0.69 -3.86 4.15
C PHE A 80 1.57 -2.69 3.72
N ILE A 81 2.23 -2.83 2.57
CA ILE A 81 3.13 -1.82 2.01
C ILE A 81 2.50 -1.25 0.74
N PHE A 82 2.13 0.03 0.78
CA PHE A 82 1.68 0.77 -0.41
C PHE A 82 2.83 1.07 -1.36
N CYS A 83 3.96 1.51 -0.82
CA CYS A 83 5.08 2.01 -1.60
C CYS A 83 6.41 1.59 -0.99
N VAL A 84 7.39 1.31 -1.84
CA VAL A 84 8.78 1.06 -1.49
C VAL A 84 9.66 1.99 -2.31
N GLY A 85 10.66 2.60 -1.68
CA GLY A 85 11.63 3.44 -2.36
C GLY A 85 12.71 3.98 -1.43
N ASP A 86 13.62 4.76 -2.00
CA ASP A 86 14.89 5.15 -1.35
C ASP A 86 14.82 6.48 -0.58
N LEU A 87 13.75 7.27 -0.73
CA LEU A 87 13.58 8.48 0.07
C LEU A 87 13.39 8.12 1.54
N VAL A 88 13.87 9.00 2.43
CA VAL A 88 13.66 8.80 3.87
C VAL A 88 12.16 8.77 4.16
N PRO A 89 11.63 7.71 4.79
CA PRO A 89 10.20 7.62 5.08
C PRO A 89 9.78 8.63 6.16
N PRO A 90 8.49 9.00 6.20
CA PRO A 90 7.96 9.83 7.29
C PRO A 90 8.22 9.16 8.65
N ARG A 91 8.44 9.98 9.68
CA ARG A 91 8.75 9.52 11.06
C ARG A 91 7.75 10.08 12.05
N LYS A 92 7.44 9.30 13.09
CA LYS A 92 6.48 9.69 14.16
C LYS A 92 5.19 10.25 13.56
N VAL A 93 4.59 9.48 12.67
CA VAL A 93 3.35 9.86 11.99
C VAL A 93 2.21 9.76 12.99
N GLU A 94 1.42 10.83 13.08
CA GLU A 94 0.15 10.86 13.82
C GLU A 94 -0.95 11.26 12.85
N VAL A 95 -2.05 10.50 12.86
CA VAL A 95 -3.21 10.77 12.01
C VAL A 95 -4.43 10.95 12.90
N ARG A 96 -5.13 12.06 12.71
CA ARG A 96 -6.45 12.32 13.30
C ARG A 96 -7.44 12.58 12.18
N ARG A 97 -8.72 12.42 12.48
CA ARG A 97 -9.79 12.62 11.51
C ARG A 97 -10.98 13.34 12.12
N ASP A 98 -11.49 14.31 11.39
CA ASP A 98 -12.75 15.01 11.65
C ASP A 98 -13.59 14.98 10.37
N GLY A 99 -14.78 14.41 10.44
CA GLY A 99 -15.61 14.20 9.26
C GLY A 99 -14.89 13.41 8.15
N TRP A 100 -14.64 14.06 7.01
CA TRP A 100 -13.92 13.51 5.86
C TRP A 100 -12.55 14.16 5.63
N THR A 101 -12.00 14.81 6.66
CA THR A 101 -10.68 15.46 6.61
C THR A 101 -9.73 14.73 7.54
N LEU A 102 -8.56 14.35 7.02
CA LEU A 102 -7.44 13.88 7.82
C LEU A 102 -6.55 15.05 8.21
N PHE A 103 -6.12 15.06 9.46
CA PHE A 103 -5.04 15.90 9.97
C PHE A 103 -3.85 14.98 10.23
N ILE A 104 -2.76 15.23 9.54
CA ILE A 104 -1.61 14.34 9.48
C ILE A 104 -0.40 15.13 9.95
N ASP A 105 0.23 14.68 11.03
CA ASP A 105 1.44 15.27 11.58
C ASP A 105 2.60 14.29 11.41
N TRP A 106 3.80 14.79 11.10
CA TRP A 106 5.01 13.97 11.02
C TRP A 106 6.25 14.75 11.41
N THR A 107 7.34 14.02 11.60
CA THR A 107 8.66 14.60 11.89
C THR A 107 9.64 14.34 10.77
N ILE A 108 10.51 15.32 10.52
CA ILE A 108 11.65 15.19 9.63
C ILE A 108 12.91 14.74 10.42
N PRO A 109 13.86 14.05 9.78
CA PRO A 109 15.14 13.72 10.42
C PRO A 109 15.91 15.01 10.75
N ALA A 110 16.55 15.05 11.92
CA ALA A 110 17.41 16.20 12.30
C ALA A 110 18.68 16.32 11.44
N ARG A 111 19.13 15.21 10.85
CA ARG A 111 20.27 15.18 9.92
C ARG A 111 19.76 15.23 8.49
N GLU A 112 20.36 16.08 7.68
CA GLU A 112 20.12 16.07 6.23
C GLU A 112 20.66 14.78 5.62
N TYR A 113 19.76 14.03 5.00
CA TYR A 113 20.08 12.97 4.07
C TYR A 113 19.71 13.53 2.70
N GLY A 114 20.56 13.41 1.67
CA GLY A 114 20.22 13.87 0.30
C GLY A 114 18.99 13.20 -0.34
N LEU A 115 18.29 12.35 0.44
CA LEU A 115 17.10 11.58 0.15
C LEU A 115 15.87 12.05 0.98
N SER A 116 15.94 13.24 1.60
CA SER A 116 14.85 13.85 2.35
C SER A 116 14.72 15.33 2.00
N ARG A 117 14.40 15.63 0.74
CA ARG A 117 14.33 17.03 0.30
C ARG A 117 13.09 17.71 0.89
N PRO A 118 13.20 18.98 1.32
CA PRO A 118 12.07 19.74 1.87
C PRO A 118 10.85 19.77 0.95
N ASP A 119 11.06 19.80 -0.37
CA ASP A 119 10.03 19.93 -1.40
C ASP A 119 9.43 18.60 -1.89
N ASP A 120 9.90 17.47 -1.34
CA ASP A 120 9.28 16.16 -1.56
C ASP A 120 7.78 16.26 -1.23
N LYS A 121 6.93 15.70 -2.08
CA LYS A 121 5.48 15.85 -1.97
C LYS A 121 4.85 14.68 -1.23
N LEU A 122 3.87 15.01 -0.38
CA LEU A 122 3.09 14.04 0.35
C LEU A 122 2.17 13.25 -0.60
N ILE A 123 2.13 11.94 -0.39
CA ILE A 123 1.14 11.03 -0.98
C ILE A 123 0.46 10.28 0.18
N VAL A 124 -0.86 10.09 0.07
CA VAL A 124 -1.63 9.36 1.07
C VAL A 124 -2.31 8.16 0.42
N GLY A 125 -1.95 6.97 0.88
CA GLY A 125 -2.66 5.72 0.59
C GLY A 125 -3.66 5.44 1.70
N TYR A 126 -4.81 4.84 1.38
CA TYR A 126 -5.77 4.47 2.41
C TYR A 126 -6.70 3.32 1.98
N PHE A 127 -7.36 2.70 2.96
CA PHE A 127 -8.50 1.81 2.78
C PHE A 127 -9.67 2.29 3.65
N TYR A 128 -10.90 2.06 3.20
CA TYR A 128 -12.04 1.99 4.12
C TYR A 128 -11.96 0.67 4.88
N ALA A 129 -12.15 0.70 6.19
CA ALA A 129 -12.00 -0.48 7.05
C ALA A 129 -12.91 -1.64 6.64
N SER A 130 -14.10 -1.32 6.13
CA SER A 130 -15.05 -2.30 5.58
C SER A 130 -14.66 -2.87 4.20
N ARG A 131 -13.62 -2.33 3.54
CA ARG A 131 -13.17 -2.70 2.20
C ARG A 131 -11.67 -3.03 2.17
N PRO A 132 -11.27 -4.19 2.73
CA PRO A 132 -9.88 -4.65 2.72
C PRO A 132 -9.35 -4.95 1.31
N ASP A 133 -10.23 -5.02 0.31
CA ASP A 133 -9.96 -5.32 -1.10
C ASP A 133 -9.71 -4.06 -1.96
N ALA A 134 -10.03 -2.87 -1.43
CA ALA A 134 -10.12 -1.64 -2.20
C ALA A 134 -9.11 -0.58 -1.74
N PRO A 135 -7.85 -0.65 -2.19
CA PRO A 135 -6.88 0.40 -1.93
C PRO A 135 -7.26 1.70 -2.65
N HIS A 136 -6.90 2.82 -2.04
CA HIS A 136 -7.05 4.15 -2.60
C HIS A 136 -5.78 4.97 -2.43
N LEU A 137 -5.56 5.90 -3.36
CA LEU A 137 -4.39 6.76 -3.37
C LEU A 137 -4.78 8.20 -3.68
N LEU A 138 -4.25 9.13 -2.90
CA LEU A 138 -4.36 10.57 -3.11
C LEU A 138 -2.99 11.12 -3.48
N THR A 139 -2.87 11.59 -4.71
CA THR A 139 -1.63 12.09 -5.30
C THR A 139 -1.62 13.59 -5.55
N ARG A 140 -2.81 14.20 -5.64
CA ARG A 140 -3.01 15.64 -5.86
C ARG A 140 -3.10 16.38 -4.53
N ILE A 141 -2.04 16.25 -3.74
CA ILE A 141 -1.88 16.88 -2.43
C ILE A 141 -0.81 17.97 -2.57
N SER A 142 -1.07 19.18 -2.08
CA SER A 142 -0.17 20.33 -2.22
C SER A 142 1.00 20.32 -1.20
N PHE A 143 0.81 19.64 -0.07
CA PHE A 143 1.73 19.61 1.07
C PHE A 143 3.08 18.98 0.72
N THR A 144 4.13 19.64 1.21
CA THR A 144 5.53 19.22 1.12
C THR A 144 6.00 18.57 2.42
N ARG A 145 7.13 17.86 2.37
CA ARG A 145 7.75 17.20 3.52
C ARG A 145 8.06 18.19 4.66
N ASP A 146 8.50 19.40 4.35
CA ASP A 146 8.97 20.38 5.35
C ASP A 146 7.84 21.02 6.16
N GLU A 147 6.61 21.01 5.62
CA GLU A 147 5.44 21.55 6.31
C GLU A 147 5.10 20.80 7.60
N CYS A 148 5.56 19.55 7.76
CA CYS A 148 5.36 18.70 8.95
C CYS A 148 3.90 18.46 9.38
N HIS A 149 2.96 18.96 8.58
CA HIS A 149 1.52 18.91 8.81
C HIS A 149 0.78 18.90 7.46
N ALA A 150 -0.34 18.19 7.39
CA ALA A 150 -1.24 18.23 6.23
C ALA A 150 -2.70 18.05 6.61
N GLU A 151 -3.56 18.77 5.89
CA GLU A 151 -5.02 18.62 5.91
C GLU A 151 -5.50 18.00 4.59
N VAL A 152 -5.95 16.75 4.63
CA VAL A 152 -6.26 15.98 3.41
C VAL A 152 -7.71 15.55 3.41
N LYS A 153 -8.46 15.96 2.38
CA LYS A 153 -9.85 15.55 2.19
C LYS A 153 -9.92 14.13 1.61
N ILE A 154 -10.66 13.26 2.28
CA ILE A 154 -10.97 11.90 1.85
C ILE A 154 -12.34 11.89 1.18
N PRO A 155 -12.48 11.34 -0.04
CA PRO A 155 -13.79 11.13 -0.63
C PRO A 155 -14.70 10.30 0.28
N ALA A 156 -15.97 10.66 0.46
CA ALA A 156 -16.89 9.89 1.31
C ALA A 156 -17.31 8.55 0.69
N ARG A 157 -17.40 8.48 -0.65
CA ARG A 157 -17.85 7.30 -1.43
C ARG A 157 -19.13 6.62 -0.90
N LYS A 158 -20.06 7.41 -0.35
CA LYS A 158 -21.33 6.96 0.26
C LYS A 158 -21.18 6.17 1.56
N PHE A 159 -19.98 6.09 2.14
CA PHE A 159 -19.79 5.57 3.48
C PHE A 159 -20.28 6.57 4.54
N PRO A 160 -20.67 6.12 5.74
CA PRO A 160 -20.93 7.00 6.87
C PRO A 160 -19.63 7.64 7.36
N VAL A 161 -19.72 8.80 8.02
CA VAL A 161 -18.55 9.48 8.62
C VAL A 161 -17.84 8.59 9.64
N THR A 162 -18.58 7.71 10.32
CA THR A 162 -18.05 6.73 11.28
C THR A 162 -17.27 5.57 10.64
N GLU A 163 -17.22 5.47 9.31
CA GLU A 163 -16.42 4.45 8.62
C GLU A 163 -14.94 4.60 8.98
N GLY A 164 -14.29 3.54 9.43
CA GLY A 164 -12.86 3.58 9.75
C GLY A 164 -11.99 3.73 8.50
N LEU A 165 -10.83 4.37 8.63
CA LEU A 165 -9.82 4.45 7.57
C LEU A 165 -8.48 3.91 8.05
N HIS A 166 -7.91 2.97 7.32
CA HIS A 166 -6.50 2.59 7.46
C HIS A 166 -5.68 3.53 6.58
N VAL A 167 -4.79 4.33 7.17
CA VAL A 167 -4.07 5.42 6.46
C VAL A 167 -2.59 5.11 6.34
N TYR A 168 -2.00 5.44 5.19
CA TYR A 168 -0.58 5.26 4.89
C TYR A 168 0.01 6.56 4.34
N ILE A 169 1.15 6.96 4.90
CA ILE A 169 1.84 8.20 4.57
C ILE A 169 3.14 7.87 3.84
N MET A 170 3.41 8.55 2.74
CA MET A 170 4.65 8.42 1.99
C MET A 170 5.01 9.71 1.27
N PHE A 171 6.27 9.82 0.85
CA PHE A 171 6.76 10.94 0.07
C PHE A 171 7.17 10.50 -1.33
N ARG A 172 7.13 11.45 -2.25
CA ARG A 172 7.77 11.35 -3.56
C ARG A 172 8.66 12.56 -3.83
N SER A 173 9.61 12.42 -4.74
CA SER A 173 10.32 13.56 -5.30
C SER A 173 9.39 14.41 -6.18
N HIS A 174 9.75 15.67 -6.41
CA HIS A 174 8.95 16.59 -7.23
C HIS A 174 8.63 16.05 -8.63
N ASP A 175 9.59 15.36 -9.23
CA ASP A 175 9.59 14.81 -10.59
C ASP A 175 9.14 13.35 -10.69
N TRP A 176 8.64 12.74 -9.60
CA TRP A 176 8.21 11.33 -9.54
C TRP A 176 9.31 10.30 -9.79
N SER A 177 10.59 10.70 -9.76
CA SER A 177 11.73 9.80 -9.95
C SER A 177 12.07 8.96 -8.72
N ALA A 178 11.69 9.40 -7.52
CA ALA A 178 11.97 8.71 -6.27
C ALA A 178 10.77 8.75 -5.31
N TYR A 179 10.70 7.75 -4.43
CA TYR A 179 9.63 7.54 -3.47
C TYR A 179 10.21 7.13 -2.12
N SER A 180 9.45 7.32 -1.04
CA SER A 180 9.79 6.71 0.26
C SER A 180 9.00 5.43 0.46
N ASN A 181 9.48 4.57 1.36
CA ASN A 181 8.62 3.53 1.93
C ASN A 181 7.37 4.15 2.56
N SER A 182 6.22 3.49 2.39
CA SER A 182 4.98 3.87 3.08
C SER A 182 5.04 3.56 4.56
N ARG A 183 4.40 4.40 5.37
CA ARG A 183 4.21 4.18 6.80
C ARG A 183 2.74 4.13 7.15
N TYR A 184 2.34 3.07 7.83
CA TYR A 184 1.01 2.97 8.40
C TYR A 184 0.83 4.01 9.52
N GLY A 185 -0.13 4.91 9.34
CA GLY A 185 -0.49 5.97 10.27
C GLY A 185 -1.59 5.59 11.27
N GLY A 186 -2.16 4.38 11.13
CA GLY A 186 -3.19 3.87 12.03
C GLY A 186 -4.57 3.74 11.41
N LEU A 187 -5.49 3.22 12.22
CA LEU A 187 -6.93 3.18 11.95
C LEU A 187 -7.57 4.41 12.61
N VAL A 188 -8.23 5.25 11.82
CA VAL A 188 -8.85 6.49 12.31
C VAL A 188 -10.33 6.54 11.96
N TYR A 189 -11.13 7.07 12.88
CA TYR A 189 -12.57 7.24 12.74
C TYR A 189 -12.91 8.72 12.65
N GLY A 190 -13.96 9.07 11.91
CA GLY A 190 -14.50 10.43 11.93
C GLY A 190 -15.16 10.70 13.28
N ALA A 191 -14.69 11.73 13.98
CA ALA A 191 -15.43 12.37 15.06
C ALA A 191 -16.69 13.08 14.52
#